data_AF-A0A3D3BZA5-F1
#
_entry.id   AF-A0A3D3BZA5-F1
#
_cell.length_a   1.000
_cell.length_b   1.000
_cell.length_c   1.000
_cell.angle_alpha   90.00
_cell.angle_beta   90.00
_cell.angle_gamma   90.00
#
_symmetry.space_group_name_H-M   'P 1'
#
loop_
_entity.id
_entity.type
_entity.pdbx_description
1 polymer ?
#
loop_
_entity_poly.entity_id
_entity_poly.type
_entity_poly.pdbx_seq_one_letter_code
_entity_poly.pdbx_strand_id
1 'polypeptide(L)'
;MKRNLRRSIDLGLTGLGIGIIFTAIFLSASLDVQSQLPLVLLGVLLMEAGVWGLSSKLFPNERRYSQLRDEGDKMIQLIRELNTAAIAKDTGAEDAKRFQATLERMHESVL
;
A
#
# COMPACT_ATOMS: atom_id res chain seq x y z
N MET A 1 3.33 6.77 4.08
CA MET A 1 3.15 6.66 5.55
C MET A 1 3.60 5.28 6.05
N LYS A 2 4.37 5.18 7.16
CA LYS A 2 4.84 3.88 7.69
C LYS A 2 3.63 3.01 8.04
N ARG A 3 3.65 1.73 7.65
CA ARG A 3 2.54 0.76 7.87
C ARG A 3 2.10 0.70 9.34
N ASN A 4 3.04 0.88 10.26
CA ASN A 4 2.80 0.88 11.69
C ASN A 4 2.00 2.09 12.16
N LEU A 5 2.17 3.27 11.54
CA LEU A 5 1.46 4.48 11.93
C LEU A 5 -0.03 4.43 11.52
N ARG A 6 -0.34 3.88 10.33
CA ARG A 6 -1.73 3.64 9.92
C ARG A 6 -2.42 2.67 10.87
N ARG A 7 -1.75 1.55 11.19
CA ARG A 7 -2.26 0.56 12.15
C ARG A 7 -2.49 1.17 13.53
N SER A 8 -1.61 2.06 14.01
CA SER A 8 -1.80 2.78 15.27
C SER A 8 -2.99 3.75 15.22
N ILE A 9 -3.24 4.41 14.09
CA ILE A 9 -4.39 5.30 13.92
C ILE A 9 -5.69 4.51 13.92
N ASP A 10 -5.77 3.40 13.17
CA ASP A 10 -6.96 2.56 13.13
C ASP A 10 -7.27 1.96 14.52
N LEU A 11 -6.25 1.46 15.23
CA LEU A 11 -6.39 0.99 16.62
C LEU A 11 -6.83 2.11 17.57
N GLY A 12 -6.25 3.30 17.43
CA GLY A 12 -6.60 4.47 18.21
C GLY A 12 -8.06 4.88 17.98
N LEU A 13 -8.51 4.85 16.73
CA LEU A 13 -9.88 5.19 16.36
C LEU A 13 -10.91 4.20 16.94
N THR A 14 -10.61 2.90 16.87
CA THR A 14 -11.42 1.86 17.53
C THR A 14 -11.45 2.06 19.05
N GLY A 15 -10.29 2.30 19.68
CA GLY A 15 -10.20 2.55 21.12
C GLY A 15 -10.97 3.79 21.57
N LEU A 16 -10.94 4.85 20.76
CA LEU A 16 -11.68 6.09 21.02
C LEU A 16 -13.19 5.86 20.90
N GLY A 17 -13.64 5.11 19.89
CA GLY A 17 -15.04 4.70 19.76
C GLY A 17 -15.55 3.91 20.96
N ILE A 18 -14.76 2.93 21.42
CA ILE A 18 -15.04 2.16 22.64
C ILE A 18 -15.16 3.09 23.86
N GLY A 19 -14.18 4.00 24.03
CA GLY A 19 -14.17 4.96 25.13
C GLY A 19 -15.44 5.81 25.16
N ILE A 20 -15.87 6.35 24.02
CA ILE A 20 -17.09 7.16 23.91
C ILE A 20 -18.34 6.36 24.29
N ILE A 21 -18.46 5.10 23.83
CA ILE A 21 -19.60 4.23 24.18
C ILE A 21 -19.62 3.99 25.69
N PHE A 22 -18.49 3.61 26.30
CA PHE A 22 -18.43 3.39 27.74
C PHE A 22 -18.73 4.66 28.53
N THR A 23 -18.23 5.81 28.12
CA THR A 23 -18.55 7.10 28.75
C THR A 23 -20.05 7.40 28.67
N ALA A 24 -20.69 7.15 27.52
CA ALA A 24 -22.13 7.30 27.35
C ALA A 24 -22.94 6.37 28.27
N ILE A 25 -22.45 5.14 28.50
CA ILE A 25 -23.08 4.17 29.42
C ILE A 25 -22.88 4.60 30.87
N PHE A 26 -21.67 5.00 31.28
CA PHE A 26 -21.39 5.44 32.65
C PHE A 26 -22.18 6.70 33.03
N LEU A 27 -22.38 7.60 32.08
CA LEU A 27 -23.15 8.83 32.27
C LEU A 27 -24.66 8.63 32.03
N SER A 28 -25.15 7.40 31.81
CA SER A 28 -26.57 7.12 31.58
C SER A 28 -27.49 7.54 32.72
N ALA A 29 -26.98 7.61 33.96
CA ALA A 29 -27.72 8.13 35.10
C ALA A 29 -27.86 9.66 35.10
N SER A 30 -27.02 10.36 34.32
CA SER A 30 -26.92 11.82 34.30
C SER A 30 -27.30 12.45 32.96
N LEU A 31 -27.36 11.65 31.89
CA LEU A 31 -27.71 12.07 30.54
C LEU A 31 -29.09 11.55 30.18
N ASP A 32 -29.88 12.43 29.58
CA ASP A 32 -31.16 12.04 29.02
C ASP A 32 -30.94 11.15 27.78
N VAL A 33 -31.92 10.29 27.49
CA VAL A 33 -31.82 9.29 26.41
C VAL A 33 -31.57 9.97 25.05
N GLN A 34 -32.12 11.18 24.86
CA GLN A 34 -31.95 11.98 23.65
C GLN A 34 -30.50 12.41 23.39
N SER A 35 -29.69 12.62 24.43
CA SER A 35 -28.27 12.97 24.30
C SER A 35 -27.36 11.75 24.36
N GLN A 36 -27.79 10.66 25.01
CA GLN A 36 -27.06 9.40 25.05
C GLN A 36 -27.05 8.68 23.68
N LEU A 37 -28.19 8.63 22.99
CA LEU A 37 -28.33 7.99 21.68
C LEU A 37 -27.33 8.47 20.62
N PRO A 38 -27.22 9.78 20.32
CA PRO A 38 -26.27 10.27 19.32
C PRO A 38 -24.81 10.05 19.75
N LEU A 39 -24.52 10.08 21.05
CA LEU A 39 -23.17 9.84 21.58
C LEU A 39 -22.74 8.38 21.37
N VAL A 40 -23.63 7.42 21.65
CA VAL A 40 -23.39 5.99 21.38
C VAL A 40 -23.25 5.74 19.87
N LEU A 41 -24.13 6.33 19.05
CA LEU A 41 -24.05 6.25 17.59
C LEU A 41 -22.70 6.76 17.07
N LEU A 42 -22.22 7.90 17.58
CA LEU A 42 -20.92 8.45 17.23
C LEU A 42 -19.79 7.49 17.60
N GLY A 43 -19.84 6.89 18.80
CA GLY A 43 -18.88 5.90 19.24
C GLY A 43 -18.84 4.64 18.35
N VAL A 44 -20.01 4.15 17.93
CA VAL A 44 -20.13 3.01 17.00
C VAL A 44 -19.56 3.35 15.63
N LEU A 45 -19.85 4.54 15.09
CA LEU A 45 -19.31 4.98 13.80
C LEU A 45 -17.78 5.12 13.83
N LEU A 46 -17.22 5.64 14.92
CA LEU A 46 -15.77 5.71 15.10
C LEU A 46 -15.14 4.32 15.22
N MET A 47 -15.79 3.40 15.91
CA MET A 47 -15.35 2.02 16.02
C MET A 47 -15.32 1.33 14.65
N GLU A 48 -16.41 1.42 13.89
CA GLU A 48 -16.53 0.87 12.53
C GLU A 48 -15.49 1.49 11.59
N ALA A 49 -15.27 2.81 11.66
CA ALA A 49 -14.25 3.48 10.87
C ALA A 49 -12.83 2.94 11.14
N GLY A 50 -12.51 2.60 12.40
CA GLY A 50 -11.23 1.97 12.74
C GLY A 50 -11.12 0.53 12.22
N VAL A 51 -12.18 -0.26 12.36
CA VAL A 51 -12.23 -1.67 11.92
C VAL A 51 -12.15 -1.79 10.39
N TRP A 52 -12.80 -0.89 9.66
CA TRP A 52 -12.77 -0.85 8.19
C TRP A 52 -11.45 -0.30 7.64
N GLY A 53 -10.53 0.11 8.53
CA GLY A 53 -9.22 0.63 8.14
C GLY A 53 -9.33 1.92 7.34
N LEU A 54 -10.15 2.88 7.80
CA LEU A 54 -10.34 4.17 7.14
C LEU A 54 -9.00 4.89 6.86
N SER A 55 -7.98 4.67 7.72
CA SER A 55 -6.63 5.19 7.50
C SER A 55 -5.98 4.66 6.21
N SER A 56 -6.25 3.41 5.83
CA SER A 56 -5.74 2.83 4.59
C SER A 56 -6.40 3.41 3.33
N LYS A 57 -7.65 3.88 3.46
CA LYS A 57 -8.44 4.45 2.36
C LYS A 57 -8.19 5.95 2.18
N LEU A 58 -7.98 6.68 3.29
CA LEU A 58 -7.64 8.11 3.29
C LEU A 58 -6.14 8.37 3.06
N PHE A 59 -5.28 7.46 3.53
CA PHE A 59 -3.83 7.53 3.32
C PHE A 59 -3.35 6.30 2.54
N PRO A 60 -3.76 6.18 1.25
CA PRO A 60 -3.35 5.08 0.41
C PRO A 60 -1.84 4.95 0.44
N ASN A 61 -1.40 3.70 0.49
CA ASN A 61 0.00 3.38 0.51
C ASN A 61 0.57 3.65 -0.88
N GLU A 62 0.97 4.90 -1.15
CA GLU A 62 1.92 5.15 -2.23
C GLU A 62 3.07 4.17 -2.02
N ARG A 63 3.22 3.25 -2.98
CA ARG A 63 4.29 2.27 -2.97
C ARG A 63 5.57 3.09 -2.92
N ARG A 64 6.22 3.08 -1.75
CA ARG A 64 7.31 4.00 -1.36
C ARG A 64 8.48 4.06 -2.35
N TYR A 65 8.53 3.11 -3.28
CA TYR A 65 9.50 3.03 -4.37
C TYR A 65 8.84 2.46 -5.64
N SER A 66 7.73 3.04 -6.10
CA SER A 66 7.10 2.66 -7.38
C SER A 66 8.10 2.76 -8.53
N GLN A 67 8.82 3.87 -8.61
CA GLN A 67 9.86 4.10 -9.62
C GLN A 67 10.96 3.03 -9.57
N LEU A 68 11.39 2.60 -8.38
CA LEU A 68 12.41 1.54 -8.24
C LEU A 68 11.88 0.17 -8.69
N ARG A 69 10.60 -0.11 -8.48
CA ARG A 69 9.98 -1.35 -8.96
C ARG A 69 9.82 -1.32 -10.48
N ASP A 70 9.39 -0.20 -11.03
CA ASP A 70 9.27 -0.01 -12.47
C ASP A 70 10.64 -0.17 -13.14
N GLU A 71 11.70 0.36 -12.53
CA GLU A 71 13.07 0.21 -13.01
C GLU A 71 13.58 -1.24 -12.89
N GLY A 72 13.30 -1.90 -11.76
CA GLY A 72 13.59 -3.33 -11.59
C GLY A 72 12.88 -4.22 -12.60
N ASP A 73 11.61 -3.94 -12.91
CA ASP A 73 10.83 -4.70 -13.88
C ASP A 73 11.39 -4.52 -15.31
N LYS A 74 11.79 -3.30 -15.69
CA LYS A 74 12.51 -3.04 -16.96
C LYS A 74 13.82 -3.81 -17.05
N MET A 75 14.63 -3.79 -15.98
CA MET A 75 15.90 -4.50 -15.96
C MET A 75 15.70 -6.02 -16.11
N ILE A 76 14.69 -6.59 -15.46
CA ILE A 76 14.33 -8.02 -15.62
C ILE A 76 13.93 -8.33 -17.06
N GLN A 77 13.19 -7.44 -17.71
CA GLN A 77 12.83 -7.60 -19.12
C GLN A 77 14.06 -7.58 -20.03
N LEU A 78 14.99 -6.63 -19.83
CA LEU A 78 16.23 -6.54 -20.60
C LEU A 78 17.10 -7.80 -20.44
N ILE A 79 17.19 -8.37 -19.23
CA ILE A 79 17.90 -9.63 -18.99
C ILE A 79 17.28 -10.79 -19.79
N ARG A 80 15.95 -10.87 -19.85
CA ARG A 80 15.25 -11.90 -20.64
C ARG A 80 15.52 -11.73 -22.13
N GLU A 81 15.40 -10.51 -22.64
CA GLU A 81 15.66 -10.20 -24.05
C GLU A 81 17.12 -10.49 -24.42
N LEU A 82 18.07 -10.18 -23.54
CA LEU A 82 19.49 -10.47 -23.75
C LEU A 82 19.74 -11.97 -23.79
N ASN A 83 19.11 -12.74 -22.89
CA ASN A 83 19.23 -14.18 -22.87
C ASN A 83 18.64 -14.81 -24.14
N THR A 84 17.47 -14.36 -24.59
CA THR A 84 16.89 -14.81 -25.87
C THR A 84 17.81 -14.49 -27.06
N ALA A 85 18.38 -13.29 -27.10
CA ALA A 85 19.32 -12.89 -28.15
C ALA A 85 20.63 -13.69 -28.09
N ALA A 86 21.12 -14.05 -26.90
CA ALA A 86 22.31 -14.89 -26.73
C ALA A 86 22.07 -16.31 -27.27
N ILE A 87 20.93 -16.91 -26.92
CA ILE A 87 20.54 -18.25 -27.42
C ILE A 87 20.38 -18.23 -28.94
N ALA A 88 19.76 -17.19 -29.50
CA ALA A 88 19.58 -17.04 -30.95
C ALA A 88 20.91 -16.89 -31.70
N LYS A 89 21.88 -16.16 -31.10
CA LYS A 89 23.24 -16.03 -31.62
C LYS A 89 23.98 -17.38 -31.60
N ASP A 90 23.92 -18.11 -30.49
CA ASP A 90 24.61 -19.41 -30.33
C ASP A 90 24.02 -20.51 -31.23
N THR A 91 22.72 -20.44 -31.51
CA THR A 91 22.03 -21.38 -32.42
C THR A 91 22.16 -20.99 -33.90
N GLY A 92 22.83 -19.87 -34.21
CA GLY A 92 23.03 -19.38 -35.58
C GLY A 92 21.74 -18.88 -36.25
N ALA A 93 20.68 -18.65 -35.49
CA ALA A 93 19.37 -18.26 -35.99
C ALA A 93 19.25 -16.75 -36.32
N GLU A 94 20.07 -15.89 -35.69
CA GLU A 94 20.11 -14.45 -35.93
C GLU A 94 21.53 -13.86 -35.82
N ASP A 95 21.76 -12.73 -36.51
CA ASP A 95 23.00 -11.94 -36.46
C ASP A 95 23.25 -11.39 -35.03
N ALA A 96 24.52 -11.35 -34.63
CA ALA A 96 24.97 -10.84 -33.31
C ALA A 96 24.58 -9.37 -33.01
N LYS A 97 24.02 -8.65 -33.99
CA LYS A 97 23.53 -7.27 -33.87
C LYS A 97 22.44 -7.12 -32.81
N ARG A 98 21.51 -8.08 -32.72
CA ARG A 98 20.41 -8.01 -31.74
C ARG A 98 20.92 -8.18 -30.32
N PHE A 99 21.88 -9.07 -30.12
CA PHE A 99 22.56 -9.26 -28.84
C PHE A 99 23.31 -7.99 -28.43
N GLN A 100 24.08 -7.39 -29.34
CA GLN A 100 24.85 -6.17 -29.06
C GLN A 100 23.95 -4.99 -28.70
N ALA A 101 22.83 -4.81 -29.42
CA ALA A 101 21.87 -3.74 -29.16
C ALA A 101 21.16 -3.90 -27.79
N THR A 102 20.80 -5.13 -27.41
CA THR A 102 20.21 -5.37 -26.08
C THR A 102 21.22 -5.19 -24.95
N LEU A 103 22.49 -5.54 -25.19
CA LEU A 103 23.59 -5.32 -24.23
C LEU A 103 23.82 -3.81 -24.01
N GLU A 104 23.81 -3.02 -25.08
CA GLU A 104 23.95 -1.56 -25.00
C GLU A 104 22.80 -0.92 -24.20
N ARG A 105 21.55 -1.31 -24.47
CA ARG A 105 20.39 -0.86 -23.68
C ARG A 105 20.48 -1.23 -22.20
N MET A 106 21.04 -2.39 -21.88
CA MET A 106 21.26 -2.79 -20.49
C MET A 106 22.32 -1.90 -19.82
N HIS A 107 23.40 -1.56 -20.51
CA HIS A 107 24.42 -0.63 -20.00
C HIS A 107 23.87 0.78 -19.80
N GLU A 108 23.05 1.28 -20.72
CA GLU A 108 22.38 2.58 -20.58
C GLU A 108 21.38 2.63 -19.42
N SER A 109 20.76 1.50 -19.05
CA SER A 109 19.79 1.43 -17.94
C SER A 109 20.40 1.57 -16.54
N VAL A 110 21.73 1.52 -16.42
CA VAL A 110 22.46 1.56 -15.13
C VAL A 110 23.21 2.89 -14.94
N LEU A 111 23.39 3.68 -16.01
CA LEU A 111 24.03 5.00 -15.99
C LEU A 111 23.02 6.12 -15.68
#